data_AF-A0A960SSK5-F1
#
_entry.id   AF-A0A960SSK5-F1
#
_cell.length_a   1.000
_cell.length_b   1.000
_cell.length_c   1.000
_cell.angle_alpha   90.00
_cell.angle_beta   90.00
_cell.angle_gamma   90.00
#
_symmetry.space_group_name_H-M   'P 1'
#
loop_
_entity.id
_entity.type
_entity.pdbx_description
1 polymer ?
#
loop_
_entity_poly.entity_id
_entity_poly.type
_entity_poly.pdbx_seq_one_letter_code
_entity_poly.pdbx_strand_id
1 'polypeptide(L)'
;GDAAEALSKVTGATVADGKYAVVRGLADRYTFTTLNGLELPSADPDRKAFQLDLMPSKFIEKVDVKKTFTPDMGGGFAGGSIDIVSRSFPDDFLFDFRLGTAYNTQSSLKSNFPMSDRSSTDWLGMDDGKRALPEAAASSDPTGSRPLPDAVKESFKSSQFAPVAGDSPVDSSMSLLVGDSQKLGDMKLG
;
A
#
# COMPACT_ATOMS: atom_id res chain seq x y z
N GLY A 1 -11.95 -10.93 -1.87
CA GLY A 1 -12.18 -10.50 -0.50
C GLY A 1 -10.94 -9.87 0.08
N ASP A 2 -11.17 -9.16 1.17
CA ASP A 2 -10.19 -8.45 1.99
C ASP A 2 -10.38 -8.86 3.46
N ALA A 3 -9.62 -8.25 4.37
CA ALA A 3 -9.77 -8.52 5.80
C ALA A 3 -11.13 -8.07 6.34
N ALA A 4 -11.75 -7.03 5.75
CA ALA A 4 -13.07 -6.55 6.13
C ALA A 4 -14.15 -7.61 5.86
N GLU A 5 -14.14 -8.21 4.67
CA GLU A 5 -15.05 -9.29 4.30
C GLU A 5 -14.86 -10.51 5.19
N ALA A 6 -13.61 -10.86 5.52
CA ALA A 6 -13.31 -11.94 6.46
C ALA A 6 -13.84 -11.64 7.87
N LEU A 7 -13.63 -10.42 8.38
CA LEU A 7 -14.09 -10.01 9.71
C LEU A 7 -15.61 -10.00 9.82
N SER A 8 -16.32 -9.66 8.73
CA SER A 8 -17.79 -9.67 8.69
C SER A 8 -18.41 -11.05 8.96
N LYS A 9 -17.64 -12.13 8.82
CA LYS A 9 -18.07 -13.50 9.14
C LYS A 9 -17.92 -13.85 10.62
N VAL A 10 -17.20 -13.04 11.40
CA VAL A 10 -17.02 -13.26 12.82
C VAL A 10 -18.23 -12.73 13.58
N THR A 11 -18.86 -13.59 14.38
CA THR A 11 -20.03 -13.20 15.18
C THR A 11 -19.68 -12.03 16.12
N GLY A 12 -20.55 -11.03 16.23
CA GLY A 12 -20.33 -9.87 17.11
C GLY A 12 -19.17 -8.95 16.70
N ALA A 13 -18.64 -9.12 15.49
CA ALA A 13 -17.85 -8.13 14.78
C ALA A 13 -18.62 -7.65 13.55
N THR A 14 -18.50 -6.37 13.23
CA THR A 14 -19.04 -5.75 12.04
C THR A 14 -17.99 -4.83 11.42
N VAL A 15 -18.22 -4.40 10.18
CA VAL A 15 -17.34 -3.46 9.50
C VAL A 15 -18.11 -2.18 9.22
N ALA A 16 -17.62 -1.06 9.76
CA ALA A 16 -18.11 0.27 9.47
C ALA A 16 -17.47 0.81 8.18
N ASP A 17 -18.28 1.46 7.34
CA ASP A 17 -17.88 2.05 6.05
C ASP A 17 -17.19 1.07 5.08
N GLY A 18 -17.29 -0.24 5.32
CA GLY A 18 -16.59 -1.28 4.57
C GLY A 18 -15.10 -1.43 4.90
N LYS A 19 -14.56 -0.65 5.86
CA LYS A 19 -13.11 -0.56 6.11
C LYS A 19 -12.71 -0.76 7.57
N TYR A 20 -13.52 -0.31 8.52
CA TYR A 20 -13.10 -0.22 9.92
C TYR A 20 -13.81 -1.26 10.78
N ALA A 21 -13.05 -1.94 11.65
CA ALA A 21 -13.61 -2.94 12.55
C ALA A 21 -14.45 -2.33 13.68
N VAL A 22 -15.62 -2.91 13.92
CA VAL A 22 -16.48 -2.62 15.06
C VAL A 22 -16.70 -3.93 15.81
N VAL A 23 -16.32 -3.97 17.08
CA VAL A 23 -16.49 -5.16 17.92
C VAL A 23 -17.45 -4.82 19.06
N ARG A 24 -18.50 -5.66 19.23
CA ARG A 24 -19.57 -5.44 20.23
C ARG A 24 -20.28 -4.08 20.12
N GLY A 25 -20.35 -3.51 18.91
CA GLY A 25 -21.02 -2.23 18.67
C GLY A 25 -20.28 -1.00 19.20
N LEU A 26 -19.05 -1.16 19.70
CA LEU A 26 -18.19 -0.03 20.05
C LEU A 26 -17.49 0.52 18.81
N ALA A 27 -17.38 1.84 18.73
CA ALA A 27 -16.79 2.54 17.58
C ALA A 27 -15.37 2.04 17.27
N ASP A 28 -14.94 2.22 16.02
CA ASP A 28 -13.69 1.71 15.46
C ASP A 28 -12.44 2.06 16.29
N ARG A 29 -12.40 3.27 16.86
CA ARG A 29 -11.32 3.73 17.76
C ARG A 29 -11.12 2.91 19.04
N TYR A 30 -12.10 2.08 19.42
CA TYR A 30 -12.06 1.22 20.61
C TYR A 30 -11.72 -0.24 20.26
N THR A 31 -11.43 -0.51 18.99
CA THR A 31 -10.92 -1.78 18.51
C THR A 31 -9.44 -1.64 18.24
N PHE A 32 -8.63 -2.57 18.75
CA PHE A 32 -7.19 -2.60 18.49
C PHE A 32 -6.90 -3.63 17.39
N THR A 33 -6.13 -3.26 16.37
CA THR A 33 -5.82 -4.16 15.25
C THR A 33 -4.32 -4.39 15.16
N THR A 34 -3.91 -5.65 15.15
CA THR A 34 -2.53 -6.09 14.99
C THR A 34 -2.36 -6.98 13.76
N LEU A 35 -1.14 -7.05 13.24
CA LEU A 35 -0.68 -7.98 12.22
C LEU A 35 0.43 -8.85 12.82
N ASN A 36 0.17 -10.14 12.99
CA ASN A 36 1.09 -11.06 13.67
C ASN A 36 1.57 -10.51 15.04
N GLY A 37 0.66 -9.88 15.79
CA GLY A 37 0.96 -9.23 17.07
C GLY A 37 1.60 -7.83 17.00
N LEU A 38 1.93 -7.32 15.81
CA LEU A 38 2.42 -5.94 15.62
C LEU A 38 1.28 -4.96 15.41
N GLU A 39 1.27 -3.83 16.13
CA GLU A 39 0.24 -2.81 15.97
C GLU A 39 0.25 -2.19 14.57
N LEU A 40 -0.92 -2.16 13.94
CA LEU A 40 -1.10 -1.52 12.64
C LEU A 40 -1.58 -0.07 12.80
N PRO A 41 -0.85 0.93 12.27
CA PRO A 41 -1.27 2.32 12.36
C PRO A 41 -2.43 2.63 11.40
N SER A 42 -3.19 3.67 11.70
CA SER A 42 -4.18 4.19 10.76
C SER A 42 -3.51 4.94 9.60
N ALA A 43 -3.98 4.71 8.38
CA ALA A 43 -3.67 5.53 7.20
C ALA A 43 -4.62 6.74 7.06
N ASP A 44 -5.64 6.83 7.92
CA ASP A 44 -6.59 7.93 7.98
C ASP A 44 -6.20 8.89 9.11
N PRO A 45 -5.95 10.18 8.84
CA PRO A 45 -5.58 11.15 9.88
C PRO A 45 -6.72 11.44 10.86
N ASP A 46 -7.98 11.22 10.47
CA ASP A 46 -9.16 11.54 11.28
C ASP A 46 -9.64 10.35 12.13
N ARG A 47 -9.12 9.14 11.86
CA ARG A 47 -9.52 7.92 12.58
C ARG A 47 -8.32 7.20 13.16
N LYS A 48 -8.48 6.70 14.39
CA LYS A 48 -7.49 5.85 15.07
C LYS A 48 -7.85 4.37 14.87
N ALA A 49 -8.06 3.96 13.63
CA ALA A 49 -8.44 2.59 13.28
C ALA A 49 -7.81 2.19 11.95
N PHE A 50 -7.31 0.96 11.87
CA PHE A 50 -6.74 0.42 10.65
C PHE A 50 -7.81 0.19 9.57
N GLN A 51 -7.44 0.41 8.31
CA GLN A 51 -8.29 0.19 7.13
C GLN A 51 -8.12 -1.26 6.64
N LEU A 52 -9.08 -2.12 6.96
CA LEU A 52 -9.03 -3.57 6.70
C LEU A 52 -9.13 -3.95 5.22
N ASP A 53 -9.70 -3.08 4.39
CA ASP A 53 -9.78 -3.23 2.94
C ASP A 53 -8.41 -3.16 2.26
N LEU A 54 -7.43 -2.53 2.90
CA LEU A 54 -6.04 -2.50 2.44
C LEU A 54 -5.34 -3.86 2.51
N MET A 55 -5.87 -4.81 3.30
CA MET A 55 -5.29 -6.14 3.49
C MET A 55 -6.01 -7.19 2.66
N PRO A 56 -5.40 -7.68 1.57
CA PRO A 56 -6.05 -8.68 0.72
C PRO A 56 -6.20 -10.00 1.48
N SER A 57 -7.35 -10.65 1.37
CA SER A 57 -7.64 -11.89 2.11
C SER A 57 -6.70 -13.04 1.74
N LYS A 58 -6.02 -12.96 0.59
CA LYS A 58 -5.04 -13.97 0.14
C LYS A 58 -3.78 -14.02 1.02
N PHE A 59 -3.41 -12.90 1.64
CA PHE A 59 -2.27 -12.84 2.56
C PHE A 59 -2.65 -13.23 3.99
N ILE A 60 -3.93 -13.45 4.26
CA ILE A 60 -4.46 -13.72 5.59
C ILE A 60 -4.66 -15.23 5.72
N GLU A 61 -4.08 -15.80 6.77
CA GLU A 61 -4.35 -17.18 7.18
C GLU A 61 -5.61 -17.23 8.03
N LYS A 62 -5.69 -16.35 9.04
CA LYS A 62 -6.85 -16.23 9.93
C LYS A 62 -6.94 -14.82 10.54
N VAL A 63 -8.13 -14.50 11.04
CA VAL A 63 -8.41 -13.27 11.81
C VAL A 63 -8.86 -13.68 13.20
N ASP A 64 -8.02 -13.46 14.20
CA ASP A 64 -8.29 -13.80 15.59
C ASP A 64 -8.95 -12.61 16.30
N VAL A 65 -10.22 -12.75 16.69
CA VAL A 65 -10.97 -11.69 17.39
C VAL A 65 -11.09 -12.02 18.86
N LYS A 66 -10.33 -11.30 19.69
CA LYS A 66 -10.36 -11.40 21.15
C LYS A 66 -11.28 -10.33 21.72
N LYS A 67 -12.39 -10.76 22.31
CA LYS A 67 -13.37 -9.85 22.94
C LYS A 67 -13.18 -9.76 24.46
N THR A 68 -12.23 -10.48 25.02
CA THR A 68 -11.95 -10.45 26.46
C THR A 68 -10.52 -10.02 26.65
N PHE A 69 -10.30 -9.15 27.63
CA PHE A 69 -8.96 -8.67 27.97
C PHE A 69 -8.19 -9.79 28.68
N THR A 70 -6.95 -10.04 28.24
CA THR A 70 -5.99 -10.87 28.97
C THR A 70 -4.72 -10.07 29.26
N PRO A 71 -3.99 -10.34 30.37
CA PRO A 71 -2.88 -9.49 30.82
C PRO A 71 -1.70 -9.38 29.84
N ASP A 72 -1.58 -10.32 28.91
CA ASP A 72 -0.60 -10.37 27.83
C ASP A 72 -0.92 -9.43 26.65
N MET A 73 -2.09 -8.80 26.64
CA MET A 73 -2.54 -7.93 25.56
C MET A 73 -2.27 -6.45 25.84
N GLY A 74 -1.97 -5.68 24.78
CA GLY A 74 -1.85 -4.23 24.88
C GLY A 74 -3.15 -3.55 25.33
N GLY A 75 -3.04 -2.55 26.21
CA GLY A 75 -4.18 -1.84 26.83
C GLY A 75 -4.99 -0.91 25.91
N GLY A 76 -4.93 -1.10 24.59
CA GLY A 76 -5.43 -0.16 23.59
C GLY A 76 -6.90 -0.33 23.15
N PHE A 77 -7.66 -1.30 23.69
CA PHE A 77 -9.04 -1.60 23.25
C PHE A 77 -10.05 -1.66 24.38
N ALA A 78 -11.30 -1.33 24.06
CA ALA A 78 -12.47 -1.52 24.92
C ALA A 78 -13.54 -2.44 24.27
N GLY A 79 -13.62 -2.48 22.93
CA GLY A 79 -14.52 -3.36 22.18
C GLY A 79 -13.97 -4.76 21.97
N GLY A 80 -12.72 -4.83 21.53
CA GLY A 80 -11.99 -6.07 21.30
C GLY A 80 -10.67 -5.81 20.61
N SER A 81 -9.81 -6.82 20.58
CA SER A 81 -8.60 -6.84 19.79
C SER A 81 -8.77 -7.78 18.60
N ILE A 82 -8.23 -7.40 17.47
CA ILE A 82 -8.23 -8.16 16.22
C ILE A 82 -6.78 -8.38 15.85
N ASP A 83 -6.37 -9.64 15.74
CA ASP A 83 -5.06 -9.99 15.22
C ASP A 83 -5.22 -10.66 13.85
N ILE A 84 -4.67 -10.01 12.84
CA ILE A 84 -4.60 -10.53 11.48
C ILE A 84 -3.34 -11.38 11.42
N VAL A 85 -3.50 -12.69 11.24
CA VAL A 85 -2.37 -13.60 11.08
C VAL A 85 -2.11 -13.74 9.59
N SER A 86 -0.94 -13.28 9.15
CA SER A 86 -0.54 -13.44 7.76
C SER A 86 -0.11 -14.87 7.49
N ARG A 87 -0.38 -15.36 6.30
CA ARG A 87 0.13 -16.64 5.84
C ARG A 87 1.66 -16.59 5.77
N SER A 88 2.33 -17.52 6.44
CA SER A 88 3.79 -17.59 6.51
C SER A 88 4.39 -18.08 5.18
N PHE A 89 3.85 -19.15 4.59
CA PHE A 89 4.20 -19.66 3.26
C PHE A 89 2.98 -20.27 2.56
N PRO A 90 2.87 -20.21 1.22
CA PRO A 90 1.80 -20.89 0.51
C PRO A 90 1.95 -22.41 0.66
N ASP A 91 0.84 -23.13 0.90
CA ASP A 91 0.91 -24.56 1.16
C ASP A 91 1.31 -25.40 -0.05
N ASP A 92 0.96 -24.87 -1.22
CA ASP A 92 1.28 -25.36 -2.56
C ASP A 92 1.80 -24.19 -3.40
N PHE A 93 2.38 -24.48 -4.57
CA PHE A 93 2.81 -23.45 -5.52
C PHE A 93 1.69 -22.45 -5.83
N LEU A 94 1.97 -21.18 -5.59
CA LEU A 94 1.09 -20.04 -5.82
C LEU A 94 1.58 -19.25 -7.03
N PHE A 95 0.76 -19.18 -8.06
CA PHE A 95 0.95 -18.27 -9.18
C PHE A 95 -0.32 -17.44 -9.37
N ASP A 96 -0.19 -16.13 -9.29
CA ASP A 96 -1.29 -15.19 -9.48
C ASP A 96 -0.79 -14.02 -10.33
N PHE A 97 -1.40 -13.89 -11.51
CA PHE A 97 -1.18 -12.77 -12.42
C PHE A 97 -2.50 -12.04 -12.58
N ARG A 98 -2.49 -10.73 -12.38
CA ARG A 98 -3.63 -9.86 -12.69
C ARG A 98 -3.21 -8.74 -13.59
N LEU A 99 -4.05 -8.49 -14.58
CA LEU A 99 -4.02 -7.31 -15.43
C LEU A 99 -5.38 -6.63 -15.29
N GLY A 100 -5.38 -5.35 -15.01
CA GLY A 100 -6.57 -4.53 -14.89
C GLY A 100 -6.46 -3.29 -15.76
N THR A 101 -7.60 -2.81 -16.24
CA THR A 101 -7.72 -1.49 -16.85
C THR A 101 -8.98 -0.81 -16.34
N ALA A 102 -8.93 0.52 -16.21
CA ALA A 102 -10.09 1.32 -15.86
C ALA A 102 -10.18 2.56 -16.76
N TYR A 103 -11.42 2.98 -17.02
CA TYR A 103 -11.72 4.13 -17.84
C TYR A 103 -12.43 5.20 -17.02
N ASN A 104 -11.86 6.39 -16.99
CA ASN A 104 -12.42 7.56 -16.33
C ASN A 104 -12.81 8.60 -17.39
N THR A 105 -14.09 8.98 -17.44
CA THR A 105 -14.62 9.91 -18.44
C THR A 105 -14.02 11.31 -18.37
N GLN A 106 -13.44 11.69 -17.22
CA GLN A 106 -12.81 12.98 -16.99
C GLN A 106 -11.32 13.00 -17.33
N SER A 107 -10.58 11.91 -17.10
CA SER A 107 -9.12 11.88 -17.26
C SER A 107 -8.61 10.96 -18.36
N SER A 108 -9.30 9.87 -18.69
CA SER A 108 -8.82 8.90 -19.67
C SER A 108 -9.02 9.40 -21.11
N LEU A 109 -8.01 9.16 -21.97
CA LEU A 109 -8.01 9.51 -23.39
C LEU A 109 -8.29 10.99 -23.68
N LYS A 110 -7.91 11.88 -22.76
CA LYS A 110 -7.99 13.32 -22.96
C LYS A 110 -6.72 13.83 -23.62
N SER A 111 -6.90 14.59 -24.70
CA SER A 111 -5.84 15.39 -25.30
C SER A 111 -5.53 16.60 -24.41
N ASN A 112 -4.26 16.99 -24.33
CA ASN A 112 -3.81 18.15 -23.55
C ASN A 112 -4.08 18.01 -22.04
N PHE A 113 -3.91 16.80 -21.50
CA PHE A 113 -4.01 16.53 -20.08
C PHE A 113 -2.68 16.89 -19.38
N PRO A 114 -2.70 17.63 -18.27
CA PRO A 114 -1.50 17.95 -17.51
C PRO A 114 -0.97 16.67 -16.86
N MET A 115 0.19 16.21 -17.32
CA MET A 115 0.84 14.99 -16.85
C MET A 115 2.32 15.23 -16.57
N SER A 116 2.94 14.31 -15.85
CA SER A 116 4.40 14.33 -15.70
C SER A 116 5.07 14.03 -17.03
N ASP A 117 6.28 14.56 -17.21
CA ASP A 117 7.10 14.21 -18.36
C ASP A 117 7.54 12.75 -18.26
N ARG A 118 6.98 11.88 -19.12
CA ARG A 118 7.13 10.42 -18.98
C ARG A 118 8.40 9.89 -19.63
N SER A 119 9.02 8.94 -18.98
CA SER A 119 10.14 8.15 -19.53
C SER A 119 9.61 6.98 -20.36
N SER A 120 10.46 6.40 -21.20
CA SER A 120 10.10 5.24 -22.03
C SER A 120 9.81 3.97 -21.21
N THR A 121 10.33 3.90 -19.98
CA THR A 121 10.16 2.75 -19.06
C THR A 121 9.18 3.03 -17.92
N ASP A 122 8.50 4.18 -17.90
CA ASP A 122 7.57 4.56 -16.84
C ASP A 122 6.41 3.58 -16.66
N TRP A 123 6.04 2.85 -17.71
CA TRP A 123 5.00 1.83 -17.64
C TRP A 123 5.42 0.61 -16.79
N LEU A 124 6.73 0.41 -16.57
CA LEU A 124 7.29 -0.56 -15.64
C LEU A 124 7.53 0.01 -14.23
N GLY A 125 7.24 1.31 -14.03
CA GLY A 125 7.59 2.02 -12.80
C GLY A 125 9.10 2.27 -12.65
N MET A 126 9.88 2.15 -13.73
CA MET A 126 11.33 2.39 -13.74
C MET A 126 11.64 3.65 -14.56
N ASP A 127 12.62 4.43 -14.11
CA ASP A 127 13.11 5.60 -14.85
C ASP A 127 14.21 5.19 -15.83
N ASP A 128 14.18 5.72 -17.06
CA ASP A 128 15.21 5.49 -18.09
C ASP A 128 16.41 6.45 -18.00
N GLY A 129 16.53 7.18 -16.88
CA GLY A 129 17.53 8.23 -16.68
C GLY A 129 17.01 9.64 -17.01
N LYS A 130 15.78 9.78 -17.50
CA LYS A 130 15.14 11.08 -17.72
C LYS A 130 15.05 11.94 -16.46
N ARG A 131 14.97 11.32 -15.28
CA ARG A 131 14.97 12.00 -13.97
C ARG A 131 16.27 11.81 -13.19
N ALA A 132 17.33 11.34 -13.84
CA ALA A 132 18.64 11.23 -13.20
C ALA A 132 19.15 12.61 -12.74
N LEU A 133 19.83 12.63 -11.60
CA LEU A 133 20.51 13.83 -11.10
C LEU A 133 21.62 14.21 -12.09
N PRO A 134 21.63 15.45 -12.61
CA PRO A 134 22.72 15.90 -13.48
C PRO A 134 24.06 15.90 -12.75
N GLU A 135 25.14 15.57 -13.45
CA GLU A 135 26.49 15.51 -12.87
C GLU A 135 26.92 16.84 -12.24
N ALA A 136 26.55 17.97 -12.87
CA ALA A 136 26.79 19.30 -12.34
C ALA A 136 26.13 19.53 -10.96
N ALA A 137 24.99 18.88 -10.69
CA ALA A 137 24.28 18.97 -9.42
C ALA A 137 24.79 17.95 -8.38
N ALA A 138 25.48 16.88 -8.81
CA ALA A 138 25.90 15.79 -7.92
C ALA A 138 26.89 16.22 -6.82
N SER A 139 27.73 17.21 -7.09
CA SER A 139 28.67 17.79 -6.11
C SER A 139 28.16 19.05 -5.42
N SER A 140 26.91 19.44 -5.66
CA SER A 140 26.34 20.67 -5.10
C SER A 140 25.65 20.42 -3.75
N ASP A 141 25.75 21.37 -2.83
CA ASP A 141 25.03 21.36 -1.55
C ASP A 141 23.69 22.13 -1.72
N PRO A 142 22.54 21.43 -1.80
CA PRO A 142 21.24 22.08 -1.96
C PRO A 142 20.73 22.75 -0.68
N THR A 143 21.38 22.52 0.47
CA THR A 143 21.00 23.09 1.77
C THR A 143 21.89 24.27 2.18
N GLY A 144 22.96 24.51 1.44
CA GLY A 144 23.88 25.61 1.69
C GLY A 144 23.22 26.97 1.51
N SER A 145 23.64 27.94 2.31
CA SER A 145 23.15 29.33 2.20
C SER A 145 23.68 30.08 0.98
N ARG A 146 24.50 29.43 0.14
CA ARG A 146 25.09 30.03 -1.07
C ARG A 146 24.20 29.70 -2.28
N PRO A 147 23.91 30.68 -3.16
CA PRO A 147 23.17 30.40 -4.38
C PRO A 147 23.89 29.35 -5.23
N LEU A 148 23.13 28.40 -5.78
CA LEU A 148 23.66 27.40 -6.71
C LEU A 148 24.25 28.08 -7.97
N PRO A 149 25.37 27.58 -8.52
CA PRO A 149 25.91 28.05 -9.79
C PRO A 149 24.88 27.89 -10.93
N ASP A 150 24.89 28.80 -11.91
CA ASP A 150 23.92 28.76 -13.01
C ASP A 150 24.02 27.48 -13.85
N ALA A 151 25.23 26.93 -13.98
CA ALA A 151 25.44 25.61 -14.60
C ALA A 151 24.65 24.48 -13.92
N VAL A 152 24.44 24.54 -12.59
CA VAL A 152 23.62 23.57 -11.87
C VAL A 152 22.14 23.81 -12.15
N LYS A 153 21.70 25.06 -12.14
CA LYS A 153 20.29 25.44 -12.41
C LYS A 153 19.86 25.04 -13.82
N GLU A 154 20.73 25.21 -14.81
CA GLU A 154 20.47 24.87 -16.21
C GLU A 154 20.65 23.38 -16.51
N SER A 155 21.34 22.63 -15.65
CA SER A 155 21.58 21.19 -15.86
C SER A 155 20.32 20.34 -15.70
N PHE A 156 19.33 20.82 -14.96
CA PHE A 156 18.04 20.17 -14.85
C PHE A 156 17.24 20.45 -16.13
N LYS A 157 16.78 19.39 -16.81
CA LYS A 157 15.92 19.53 -17.99
C LYS A 157 14.63 20.21 -17.53
N SER A 158 14.28 21.34 -18.15
CA SER A 158 13.20 22.22 -17.66
C SER A 158 11.81 21.56 -17.56
N SER A 159 11.58 20.44 -18.24
CA SER A 159 10.31 19.70 -18.21
C SER A 159 10.23 18.61 -17.13
N GLN A 160 11.34 18.23 -16.48
CA GLN A 160 11.36 17.03 -15.63
C GLN A 160 10.49 17.14 -14.37
N PHE A 161 10.21 18.38 -13.92
CA PHE A 161 9.40 18.69 -12.74
C PHE A 161 8.19 19.57 -13.04
N ALA A 162 8.01 19.99 -14.30
CA ALA A 162 6.85 20.77 -14.72
C ALA A 162 5.78 19.83 -15.31
N PRO A 163 4.48 20.08 -15.07
CA PRO A 163 3.44 19.38 -15.79
C PRO A 163 3.55 19.71 -17.29
N VAL A 164 3.66 18.68 -18.12
CA VAL A 164 3.60 18.78 -19.58
C VAL A 164 2.23 18.37 -20.06
N ALA A 165 1.74 19.05 -21.09
CA ALA A 165 0.51 18.63 -21.75
C ALA A 165 0.80 17.38 -22.60
N GLY A 166 0.00 16.34 -22.41
CA GLY A 166 0.09 15.13 -23.23
C GLY A 166 -1.25 14.42 -23.33
N ASP A 167 -1.26 13.30 -24.06
CA ASP A 167 -2.43 12.45 -24.17
C ASP A 167 -2.48 11.49 -22.98
N SER A 168 -3.53 11.61 -22.17
CA SER A 168 -3.70 10.79 -20.98
C SER A 168 -4.10 9.36 -21.36
N PRO A 169 -3.34 8.33 -20.93
CA PRO A 169 -3.71 6.94 -21.18
C PRO A 169 -4.89 6.50 -20.32
N VAL A 170 -5.39 5.29 -20.59
CA VAL A 170 -6.32 4.62 -19.68
C VAL A 170 -5.58 4.12 -18.43
N ASP A 171 -6.29 4.05 -17.31
CA ASP A 171 -5.72 3.48 -16.09
C ASP A 171 -5.43 2.00 -16.35
N SER A 172 -4.24 1.55 -15.96
CA SER A 172 -3.77 0.18 -16.18
C SER A 172 -3.01 -0.29 -14.95
N SER A 173 -3.27 -1.52 -14.51
CA SER A 173 -2.59 -2.14 -13.38
C SER A 173 -2.13 -3.55 -13.74
N MET A 174 -0.93 -3.91 -13.28
CA MET A 174 -0.37 -5.25 -13.42
C MET A 174 0.15 -5.72 -12.07
N SER A 175 -0.27 -6.90 -11.62
CA SER A 175 0.25 -7.53 -10.41
C SER A 175 0.70 -8.95 -10.71
N LEU A 176 1.90 -9.30 -10.28
CA LEU A 176 2.43 -10.66 -10.34
C LEU A 176 2.77 -11.11 -8.92
N LEU A 177 2.28 -12.27 -8.54
CA LEU A 177 2.59 -12.95 -7.28
C LEU A 177 2.99 -14.39 -7.62
N VAL A 178 4.20 -14.75 -7.21
CA VAL A 178 4.74 -16.10 -7.31
C VAL A 178 5.24 -16.48 -5.93
N GLY A 179 4.81 -17.63 -5.42
CA GLY A 179 5.28 -18.20 -4.16
C GLY A 179 5.33 -19.70 -4.25
N ASP A 180 6.33 -20.32 -3.64
CA ASP A 180 6.47 -21.78 -3.58
C ASP A 180 6.91 -22.16 -2.17
N SER A 181 6.72 -23.42 -1.78
CA SER A 181 7.28 -23.91 -0.53
C SER A 181 7.95 -25.27 -0.72
N GLN A 182 9.18 -25.38 -0.22
CA GLN A 182 9.96 -26.61 -0.22
C GLN A 182 10.18 -27.11 1.21
N LYS A 183 10.14 -28.42 1.40
CA LYS A 183 10.46 -29.06 2.68
C LYS A 183 11.95 -29.38 2.72
N LEU A 184 12.65 -28.85 3.73
CA LEU A 184 14.02 -29.24 4.07
C LEU A 184 14.01 -29.91 5.45
N GLY A 185 14.00 -31.24 5.46
CA GLY A 185 13.80 -32.03 6.69
C GLY A 185 12.41 -31.77 7.27
N ASP A 186 12.36 -31.41 8.56
CA ASP A 186 11.12 -31.06 9.26
C ASP A 186 10.73 -29.57 9.09
N MET A 187 11.57 -28.76 8.43
CA MET A 187 11.33 -27.34 8.22
C MET A 187 10.73 -27.07 6.84
N LYS A 188 9.71 -26.19 6.79
CA LYS A 188 9.14 -25.68 5.55
C LYS A 188 9.82 -24.34 5.23
N LEU A 189 10.43 -24.26 4.05
CA LEU A 189 11.08 -23.06 3.50
C LEU A 189 10.24 -22.56 2.33
N GLY A 190 10.08 -21.25 2.15
CA GLY A 190 9.30 -20.65 1.07
C GLY A 190 9.34 -19.14 1.12
#